data_AF-A0A2E9ES24-F1
#
_entry.id   AF-A0A2E9ES24-F1
#
_cell.length_a   1.000
_cell.length_b   1.000
_cell.length_c   1.000
_cell.angle_alpha   90.00
_cell.angle_beta   90.00
_cell.angle_gamma   90.00
#
_symmetry.space_group_name_H-M   'P 1'
#
loop_
_entity.id
_entity.type
_entity.pdbx_description
1 polymer ?
#
loop_
_entity_poly.entity_id
_entity_poly.type
_entity_poly.pdbx_seq_one_letter_code
_entity_poly.pdbx_strand_id
1 'polypeptide(L)' 'MILRELFYFDQISTQPGEQKQYDPSEDQSIMQMGDTRKTRLSLKQINKARKAGEFHKDEQEKELVFVRQMYGASSQPEV' A
#
# COMPACT_ATOMS: atom_id res chain seq x y z
N MET A 1 4.54 -18.36 20.14
CA MET A 1 4.74 -18.41 18.67
C MET A 1 4.51 -17.01 18.13
N ILE A 2 5.54 -16.34 17.61
CA ILE A 2 5.51 -14.91 17.20
C ILE A 2 5.80 -14.75 15.68
N LEU A 3 5.97 -15.84 14.94
CA LEU A 3 6.55 -15.79 13.58
C LEU A 3 5.56 -15.46 12.47
N ARG A 4 4.26 -15.68 12.66
CA ARG A 4 3.25 -15.51 11.58
C ARG A 4 2.82 -14.06 11.38
N GLU A 5 3.14 -13.18 12.32
CA GLU A 5 2.79 -11.76 12.35
C GLU A 5 3.77 -10.90 11.52
N LEU A 6 4.98 -11.42 11.27
CA LEU A 6 6.03 -10.73 10.53
C LEU A 6 5.87 -10.83 9.00
N PHE A 7 5.04 -11.75 8.51
CA PHE A 7 4.81 -11.95 7.08
C PHE A 7 3.39 -11.56 6.72
N TYR A 8 3.24 -10.63 5.78
CA TYR A 8 1.94 -10.31 5.19
C TYR A 8 1.48 -11.50 4.35
N PHE A 9 0.39 -12.14 4.77
CA PHE A 9 -0.31 -13.16 3.99
C PHE A 9 -1.53 -12.52 3.36
N ASP A 10 -1.72 -12.74 2.06
CA ASP A 10 -2.95 -12.36 1.39
C ASP A 10 -4.11 -13.19 1.96
N GLN A 11 -5.27 -12.58 2.22
CA GLN A 11 -6.37 -13.24 2.96
C GLN A 11 -6.93 -14.47 2.22
N ILE A 12 -6.61 -14.60 0.93
CA ILE A 12 -7.07 -15.66 0.03
C ILE A 12 -5.92 -16.61 -0.37
N SER A 13 -4.66 -16.19 -0.26
CA SER A 13 -3.49 -16.93 -0.74
C SER A 13 -2.43 -17.06 0.35
N THR A 14 -2.09 -18.30 0.70
CA THR A 14 -0.96 -18.65 1.59
C THR A 14 0.42 -18.31 1.00
N GLN A 15 0.49 -17.70 -0.18
CA GLN A 15 1.74 -17.25 -0.79
C GLN A 15 2.07 -15.84 -0.30
N PRO A 16 3.36 -15.53 -0.05
CA PRO A 16 3.77 -14.17 0.27
C PRO A 16 3.44 -13.26 -0.92
N GLY A 17 2.44 -12.41 -0.77
CA GLY A 17 2.08 -11.40 -1.77
C GLY A 17 3.16 -10.33 -1.87
N GLU A 18 3.28 -9.69 -3.04
CA GLU A 18 4.18 -8.55 -3.21
C GLU A 18 3.66 -7.36 -2.39
N GLN A 19 4.37 -7.00 -1.32
CA GLN A 19 4.05 -5.80 -0.53
C GLN A 19 4.45 -4.56 -1.32
N LYS A 20 3.48 -3.93 -1.99
CA LYS A 20 3.69 -2.69 -2.76
C LYS A 20 3.88 -1.44 -1.87
N GLN A 21 3.48 -1.51 -0.60
CA GLN A 21 3.44 -0.38 0.33
C GLN A 21 4.70 -0.22 1.20
N TYR A 22 5.28 -1.34 1.67
CA TYR A 22 6.33 -1.32 2.69
C TYR A 22 7.66 -1.84 2.15
N ASP A 23 8.73 -1.11 2.43
CA ASP A 23 10.10 -1.48 2.10
C ASP A 23 10.96 -1.44 3.38
N PRO A 24 11.34 -2.59 3.95
CA PRO A 24 12.17 -2.67 5.16
C PRO A 24 13.53 -1.99 5.01
N SER A 25 14.05 -1.86 3.79
CA SER A 25 15.37 -1.26 3.54
C SER A 25 15.39 0.25 3.79
N GLU A 26 14.22 0.90 3.83
CA GLU A 26 14.08 2.34 4.03
C GLU A 26 13.99 2.73 5.51
N ASP A 27 13.76 1.77 6.41
CA ASP A 27 13.56 2.00 7.85
C ASP A 27 14.85 2.47 8.56
N GLN A 28 16.00 2.11 7.99
CA GLN A 28 17.32 2.51 8.51
C GLN A 28 17.81 3.84 7.95
N SER A 29 16.96 4.60 7.24
CA SER A 29 17.37 5.88 6.65
C SER A 29 17.46 6.98 7.72
N ILE A 30 18.68 7.43 8.02
CA ILE A 30 18.94 8.52 8.98
C ILE A 30 19.08 9.84 8.21
N MET A 31 18.18 10.80 8.48
CA MET A 31 18.32 12.17 7.96
C MET A 31 19.43 12.91 8.73
N GLN A 32 20.43 13.42 8.02
CA GLN A 32 21.55 14.17 8.62
C GLN A 32 21.35 15.68 8.41
N MET A 33 21.64 16.50 9.42
CA MET A 33 21.49 17.98 9.34
C MET A 33 22.33 18.63 8.23
N GLY A 34 23.40 17.97 7.77
CA GLY A 34 24.25 18.45 6.67
C GLY A 34 23.76 18.09 5.26
N ASP A 35 22.63 17.39 5.13
CA ASP A 35 22.07 17.04 3.82
C ASP A 35 21.52 18.30 3.14
N THR A 36 22.36 18.94 2.33
CA THR A 36 21.97 20.05 1.46
C THR A 36 21.07 19.48 0.37
N ARG A 37 19.78 19.41 0.67
CA ARG A 37 18.70 18.86 -0.17
C ARG A 37 19.04 18.94 -1.66
N LYS A 38 19.20 17.77 -2.30
CA LYS A 38 19.38 17.66 -3.75
C LYS A 38 18.25 18.42 -4.44
N THR A 39 18.59 19.33 -5.36
CA THR A 39 17.60 20.12 -6.11
C THR A 39 16.73 19.27 -7.04
N ARG A 40 17.09 18.00 -7.26
CA ARG A 40 16.38 17.05 -8.14
C ARG A 40 16.20 15.71 -7.44
N LEU A 41 15.04 15.09 -7.68
CA LEU A 41 14.73 13.74 -7.22
C LEU A 41 15.64 12.70 -7.90
N SER A 42 16.07 11.70 -7.13
CA SER A 42 16.73 10.52 -7.68
C SER A 42 15.73 9.62 -8.42
N LEU A 43 16.21 8.82 -9.38
CA LEU A 43 15.38 7.86 -10.11
C LEU A 43 14.67 6.86 -9.18
N LYS A 44 15.33 6.46 -8.08
CA LYS A 44 14.72 5.59 -7.05
C LYS A 44 13.49 6.27 -6.43
N GLN A 45 13.61 7.53 -6.04
CA GLN A 45 12.51 8.31 -5.45
C GLN A 45 11.36 8.52 -6.43
N ILE A 46 11.66 8.81 -7.71
CA ILE A 46 10.64 8.98 -8.75
C ILE A 46 9.88 7.67 -8.96
N ASN A 47 10.59 6.54 -9.05
CA ASN A 47 9.97 5.23 -9.21
C ASN A 47 9.11 4.86 -7.98
N LYS A 48 9.58 5.17 -6.76
CA LYS A 48 8.82 4.98 -5.52
C LYS A 48 7.51 5.78 -5.54
N ALA A 49 7.56 7.07 -5.91
CA ALA A 49 6.37 7.90 -6.02
C ALA A 49 5.38 7.39 -7.08
N ARG A 50 5.86 6.92 -8.23
CA ARG A 50 5.03 6.30 -9.28
C ARG A 50 4.32 5.05 -8.75
N LYS A 51 5.05 4.12 -8.13
CA LYS A 51 4.48 2.89 -7.54
C LYS A 51 3.44 3.19 -6.48
N ALA A 52 3.68 4.19 -5.62
CA ALA A 52 2.71 4.62 -4.62
C ALA A 52 1.43 5.19 -5.26
N GLY A 53 1.54 5.96 -6.36
CA GLY A 53 0.39 6.47 -7.10
C GLY A 53 -0.44 5.38 -7.79
N GLU A 54 0.20 4.36 -8.35
CA GLU A 54 -0.49 3.18 -8.91
C GLU A 54 -1.22 2.42 -7.82
N PHE A 55 -0.54 2.16 -6.71
CA PHE A 55 -1.11 1.49 -5.56
C PHE A 55 -2.34 2.23 -4.99
N HIS A 56 -2.28 3.56 -4.88
CA HIS A 56 -3.40 4.37 -4.40
C HIS A 56 -4.65 4.25 -5.29
N LYS A 57 -4.47 4.16 -6.61
CA LYS A 57 -5.58 3.94 -7.55
C LYS A 57 -6.20 2.56 -7.35
N ASP A 58 -5.37 1.53 -7.22
CA ASP A 58 -5.83 0.16 -6.94
C ASP A 58 -6.66 0.12 -5.64
N GLU A 59 -6.25 0.85 -4.59
CA GLU A 59 -7.01 0.96 -3.34
C GLU A 59 -8.33 1.71 -3.49
N GLN A 60 -8.35 2.84 -4.20
CA GLN A 60 -9.58 3.59 -4.46
C GLN A 60 -10.62 2.73 -5.18
N GLU A 61 -10.21 1.92 -6.17
CA GLU A 61 -11.12 1.02 -6.87
C GLU A 61 -11.71 -0.06 -5.93
N LYS A 62 -10.88 -0.65 -5.07
CA LYS A 62 -11.32 -1.62 -4.06
C LYS A 62 -12.29 -0.98 -3.05
N GLU A 63 -11.98 0.23 -2.59
CA GLU A 63 -12.85 0.98 -1.68
C GLU A 63 -14.20 1.29 -2.34
N LEU A 64 -14.20 1.69 -3.62
CA LEU A 64 -15.42 1.97 -4.36
C LEU A 64 -16.30 0.72 -4.50
N VAL A 65 -15.70 -0.45 -4.79
CA VAL A 65 -16.42 -1.74 -4.80
C VAL A 65 -16.98 -2.07 -3.41
N PHE A 66 -16.18 -1.87 -2.35
CA PHE A 66 -16.60 -2.11 -0.98
C PHE A 66 -17.79 -1.22 -0.57
N VAL A 67 -17.72 0.08 -0.85
CA VAL A 67 -18.81 1.05 -0.61
C VAL A 67 -20.06 0.66 -1.40
N ARG A 68 -19.92 0.27 -2.67
CA ARG A 68 -21.05 -0.22 -3.49
C ARG A 68 -21.69 -1.46 -2.89
N GLN A 69 -20.91 -2.39 -2.34
CA GLN A 69 -21.46 -3.58 -1.69
C GLN A 69 -22.23 -3.23 -0.42
N MET A 70 -21.67 -2.35 0.43
CA MET A 70 -22.31 -1.91 1.67
C MET A 70 -23.67 -1.23 1.42
N TYR A 71 -23.71 -0.26 0.51
CA TYR A 71 -24.91 0.54 0.27
C TYR A 71 -25.82 -0.02 -0.82
N GLY A 72 -25.32 -0.90 -1.69
CA GLY A 72 -26.12 -1.58 -2.71
C GLY A 72 -27.02 -2.67 -2.15
N ALA A 73 -26.58 -3.38 -1.08
CA ALA A 73 -27.37 -4.40 -0.41
C ALA A 73 -28.54 -3.81 0.40
N SER A 74 -28.36 -2.62 0.99
CA SER A 74 -29.40 -1.92 1.76
C SER A 74 -30.56 -1.35 0.93
N SER A 75 -30.50 -1.45 -0.40
CA SER A 75 -31.53 -0.93 -1.32
C SER A 75 -32.47 -2.02 -1.88
N GLN A 76 -32.27 -3.30 -1.52
CA GLN A 76 -33.24 -4.34 -1.84
C GLN A 76 -34.36 -4.32 -0.78
N PRO A 77 -35.60 -3.93 -1.11
CA PRO A 77 -36.70 -4.09 -0.15
C PRO A 77 -36.87 -5.58 0.13
N GLU A 78 -36.90 -5.96 1.42
CA GLU A 78 -37.23 -7.31 1.83
C GLU A 78 -38.63 -7.66 1.29
N VAL A 79 -38.72 -8.77 0.55
CA VAL A 79 -39.98 -9.29 -0.01
C VAL A 79 -40.73 -10.06 1.06
#